data_AF-T0KRG0-F1
#
_entry.id   AF-T0KRG0-F1
#
_cell.length_a   1.000
_cell.length_b   1.000
_cell.length_c   1.000
_cell.angle_alpha   90.00
_cell.angle_beta   90.00
_cell.angle_gamma   90.00
#
_symmetry.space_group_name_H-M   'P 1'
#
loop_
_entity.id
_entity.type
_entity.pdbx_description
1 polymer ?
#
loop_
_entity_poly.entity_id
_entity_poly.type
_entity_poly.pdbx_seq_one_letter_code
_entity_poly.pdbx_strand_id
1 'polypeptide(L)' 'MQWILVIVLIAVVYFIFIKKKPQVKHNKKDTQANDMVGCQQCGIYCEVDDMILSNNKYYCSQECLKRS' A
#
# COMPACT_ATOMS: atom_id res chain seq x y z
N MET A 1 -26.80 -4.23 -20.17
CA MET A 1 -26.15 -2.90 -20.17
C MET A 1 -25.92 -2.31 -18.78
N GLN A 2 -26.84 -2.48 -17.80
CA GLN A 2 -26.70 -1.89 -16.45
C GLN A 2 -25.50 -2.42 -15.64
N TRP A 3 -25.24 -3.74 -15.70
CA TRP A 3 -24.23 -4.40 -14.86
C TRP A 3 -22.77 -4.13 -15.27
N ILE A 4 -22.55 -3.67 -16.50
CA ILE A 4 -21.20 -3.44 -17.06
C ILE A 4 -20.53 -2.25 -16.33
N LEU A 5 -21.31 -1.20 -16.03
CA LEU A 5 -20.81 -0.02 -15.32
C LEU A 5 -20.36 -0.35 -13.89
N VAL A 6 -21.08 -1.24 -13.22
CA VAL A 6 -20.78 -1.68 -11.85
C VAL A 6 -19.48 -2.50 -11.82
N ILE A 7 -19.30 -3.41 -12.79
CA ILE A 7 -18.08 -4.23 -12.91
C ILE A 7 -16.86 -3.35 -13.20
N VAL A 8 -16.99 -2.33 -14.06
CA VAL A 8 -15.89 -1.40 -14.37
C VAL A 8 -15.50 -0.57 -13.14
N LEU A 9 -16.48 -0.08 -12.37
CA LEU A 9 -16.20 0.66 -11.13
C LEU A 9 -15.44 -0.17 -10.11
N ILE A 10 -15.89 -1.41 -9.87
CA ILE A 10 -15.22 -2.32 -8.94
C ILE A 10 -13.81 -2.65 -9.44
N ALA A 11 -13.65 -2.89 -10.74
CA ALA A 11 -12.34 -3.15 -11.34
C ALA A 11 -11.39 -1.95 -11.19
N VAL A 12 -11.86 -0.71 -11.34
CA VAL A 12 -11.05 0.51 -11.17
C VAL A 12 -10.62 0.69 -9.72
N VAL A 13 -11.53 0.52 -8.76
CA VAL A 13 -11.19 0.55 -7.33
C VAL A 13 -10.18 -0.55 -7.03
N TYR A 14 -10.44 -1.80 -7.43
CA TYR A 14 -9.50 -2.90 -7.26
C TYR A 14 -8.13 -2.60 -7.87
N PHE A 15 -8.07 -2.07 -9.10
CA PHE A 15 -6.81 -1.77 -9.77
C PHE A 15 -6.01 -0.67 -9.07
N ILE A 16 -6.67 0.38 -8.58
CA ILE A 16 -6.03 1.46 -7.82
C ILE A 16 -5.49 0.94 -6.49
N PHE A 17 -6.21 0.04 -5.82
CA PHE A 17 -5.82 -0.49 -4.51
C PHE A 17 -4.81 -1.66 -4.58
N ILE A 18 -4.72 -2.43 -5.69
CA ILE A 18 -3.88 -3.65 -5.80
C ILE A 18 -2.64 -3.54 -6.71
N LYS A 19 -2.51 -2.51 -7.54
CA LYS A 19 -1.30 -2.38 -8.39
C LYS A 19 -0.06 -1.89 -7.63
N LYS A 20 -0.22 -1.31 -6.44
CA LYS A 20 0.90 -1.07 -5.52
C LYS A 20 1.10 -2.25 -4.59
N LYS A 21 1.57 -3.34 -5.17
CA LYS A 21 2.25 -4.37 -4.41
C LYS A 21 3.61 -3.78 -4.03
N PRO A 22 4.01 -3.76 -2.76
CA PRO A 22 5.37 -3.39 -2.41
C PRO A 22 6.32 -4.32 -3.16
N GLN A 23 7.38 -3.72 -3.72
CA GLN A 23 8.51 -4.46 -4.26
C GLN A 23 9.14 -5.18 -3.07
N VAL A 24 8.70 -6.41 -2.76
CA VAL A 24 9.27 -7.21 -1.68
C VAL A 24 10.72 -7.48 -2.07
N LYS A 25 11.65 -6.63 -1.62
CA LYS A 25 13.07 -6.94 -1.66
C LYS A 25 13.28 -8.01 -0.61
N HIS A 26 13.11 -9.26 -1.03
CA HIS A 26 13.30 -10.44 -0.21
C HIS A 26 14.79 -10.57 0.17
N ASN A 27 15.27 -9.75 1.09
CA ASN A 27 16.52 -10.02 1.79
C ASN A 27 16.20 -11.05 2.86
N LYS A 28 16.57 -12.29 2.58
CA LYS A 28 16.52 -13.42 3.51
C LYS A 28 17.33 -13.05 4.77
N LYS A 29 16.69 -12.52 5.80
CA LYS A 29 17.26 -12.44 7.15
C LYS A 29 16.15 -12.74 8.13
N ASP A 30 16.34 -13.85 8.83
CA ASP A 30 15.77 -14.31 10.09
C ASP A 30 14.33 -13.91 10.47
N THR A 31 13.60 -14.91 10.98
CA THR A 31 12.28 -14.82 11.61
C THR A 31 12.27 -13.87 12.83
N GLN A 32 12.44 -12.57 12.60
CA GLN A 32 12.11 -11.53 13.56
C GLN A 32 10.72 -11.02 13.21
N ALA A 33 9.83 -11.00 14.19
CA ALA A 33 8.53 -10.38 14.04
C ALA A 33 8.76 -8.90 13.76
N ASN A 34 8.54 -8.48 12.51
CA ASN A 34 8.71 -7.09 12.12
C ASN A 34 7.47 -6.30 12.52
N ASP A 35 7.66 -5.09 13.05
CA ASP A 35 6.54 -4.23 13.41
C ASP A 35 5.80 -3.81 12.14
N MET A 36 4.48 -4.03 12.12
CA MET A 36 3.62 -3.63 11.02
C MET A 36 2.91 -2.33 11.37
N VAL A 37 3.03 -1.32 10.51
CA VAL A 37 2.35 -0.04 10.69
C VAL A 37 1.47 0.30 9.48
N GLY A 38 0.41 1.06 9.74
CA GLY A 38 -0.57 1.45 8.73
C GLY A 38 -0.16 2.69 7.96
N CYS A 39 -0.29 2.65 6.63
CA CYS A 39 -0.11 3.80 5.77
C CYS A 39 -1.18 4.87 6.08
N GLN A 40 -0.77 6.09 6.37
CA GLN A 40 -1.69 7.17 6.74
C GLN A 40 -2.66 7.56 5.62
N GLN A 41 -2.30 7.31 4.35
CA GLN A 41 -3.09 7.74 3.19
C GLN A 41 -4.05 6.66 2.67
N CYS A 42 -3.70 5.36 2.78
CA CYS A 42 -4.52 4.28 2.23
C CYS A 42 -4.88 3.17 3.23
N GLY A 43 -4.37 3.23 4.47
CA GLY A 43 -4.69 2.27 5.53
C GLY A 43 -4.10 0.87 5.35
N ILE A 44 -3.29 0.63 4.32
CA ILE A 44 -2.59 -0.66 4.12
C ILE A 44 -1.51 -0.81 5.18
N TYR A 45 -1.45 -1.98 5.82
CA TYR A 45 -0.40 -2.35 6.77
C TYR A 45 0.80 -2.93 6.02
N CYS A 46 1.98 -2.37 6.28
CA CYS A 46 3.26 -2.90 5.78
C CYS A 46 4.27 -2.90 6.92
N GLU A 47 5.38 -3.59 6.73
CA GLU A 47 6.50 -3.56 7.67
C GLU A 47 7.07 -2.14 7.76
N VAL A 48 7.47 -1.73 8.97
CA VAL A 48 8.05 -0.40 9.22
C VAL A 48 9.26 -0.15 8.33
N ASP A 49 10.10 -1.17 8.13
CA ASP A 49 11.33 -1.09 7.32
C ASP A 49 11.07 -0.80 5.83
N ASP A 50 9.90 -1.20 5.32
CA ASP A 50 9.48 -1.01 3.94
C ASP A 50 8.69 0.30 3.73
N MET A 51 8.44 1.06 4.79
CA MET A 51 7.65 2.29 4.75
C MET A 51 8.49 3.55 4.67
N ILE A 52 7.92 4.55 4.00
CA ILE A 52 8.53 5.88 3.85
C ILE A 52 8.03 6.75 5.00
N LEU A 53 8.94 7.10 5.92
CA LEU A 53 8.65 8.03 7.00
C LEU A 53 8.82 9.47 6.50
N SER A 54 7.76 10.27 6.59
CA SER A 54 7.81 11.69 6.26
C SER A 54 6.81 12.47 7.10
N ASN A 55 7.21 13.63 7.63
CA ASN A 55 6.39 14.44 8.55
C ASN A 55 5.80 13.62 9.70
N ASN A 56 6.59 12.72 10.29
CA ASN A 56 6.16 11.83 11.37
C ASN A 56 4.99 10.89 11.02
N LYS A 57 4.74 10.68 9.72
CA LYS A 57 3.70 9.81 9.16
C LYS A 57 4.33 8.73 8.27
N TYR A 58 3.76 7.53 8.30
CA TYR A 58 4.21 6.39 7.51
C TYR A 58 3.40 6.27 6.21
N TYR A 59 4.09 6.07 5.09
CA TYR A 59 3.49 5.89 3.77
C TYR A 59 4.03 4.65 3.08
N CYS A 60 3.15 3.88 2.44
CA CYS A 60 3.52 2.68 1.69
C CYS A 60 4.20 2.96 0.33
N SER A 61 4.17 4.20 -0.16
CA SER A 61 4.77 4.56 -1.46
C SER A 61 4.92 6.07 -1.64
N GLN A 62 5.83 6.47 -2.55
CA GLN A 62 6.07 7.87 -2.88
C GLN A 62 4.83 8.60 -3.41
N GLU A 63 3.94 7.92 -4.13
CA GLU A 63 2.71 8.61 -4.58
C GLU A 63 1.71 8.80 -3.42
N CYS A 64 1.72 7.94 -2.39
CA CYS A 64 0.93 8.17 -1.18
C CYS A 64 1.48 9.36 -0.39
N LEU A 65 2.81 9.51 -0.33
CA LEU A 65 3.45 10.69 0.23
C LEU A 65 3.11 11.97 -0.55
N LYS A 66 3.18 11.94 -1.88
CA LYS A 66 2.89 13.10 -2.74
C LYS A 66 1.42 13.52 -2.72
N ARG A 67 0.51 12.61 -2.35
CA ARG A 67 -0.93 12.87 -2.24
C ARG A 67 -1.35 13.26 -0.81
N SER A 68 -0.45 13.16 0.18
CA SER A 68 -0.66 13.64 1.55
C SER A 68 -0.53 15.15 1.66
#